data_AF-A0AAV2H1F4-F1
#
_entry.id   AF-A0AAV2H1F4-F1
#
_cell.length_a   1.000
_cell.length_b   1.000
_cell.length_c   1.000
_cell.angle_alpha   90.00
_cell.angle_beta   90.00
_cell.angle_gamma   90.00
#
_symmetry.space_group_name_H-M   'P 1'
#
loop_
_entity.id
_entity.type
_entity.pdbx_description
1 polymer ?
#
loop_
_entity_poly.entity_id
_entity_poly.type
_entity_poly.pdbx_seq_one_letter_code
_entity_poly.pdbx_strand_id
1 'polypeptide(L)'
;MASLSLCCIALLVLSGLVSCQPDYDEDLYPDFNNLPPTRGEPPTRFEPVRDEVAAGCGNKVMDLYFILDSSTSIWINDYRREQQFVKDVIGRFDISARTTRVGILTFSDDITRPVISLNRYLNKQDLLASVTDQNLPYRTGVTNTDQAIRFVRESPEFRQDITKVIVVVTDGGSRSPDVTAREAELAREQGFYLYVIGVGQYLDEREWRAIASDPDDSFIYNITNFRYLETVKYSLPSRACLLPPLAVGGSCAVIQPADLLFVAAPGGSQEAFTLIDNFVRRTEDANLLRASYLLENCVQAEDVPLREVSTYCERFSLGNPASAETYTDLLARLKRIARQSRELRGSNSQVAVLIIDDESLRLNRYAITNAARDLERSDGIELIVVDLGLRNLGNYVQGIPINRFNYIRFLQGSVTDQRQIQRLLLDRTCEAINRDQNIDVPPV
;
A
#
# COMPACT_ATOMS: atom_id res chain seq x y z
N MET A 1 26.85 -24.30 35.76
CA MET A 1 27.25 -25.70 36.03
C MET A 1 26.15 -26.37 36.83
N ALA A 2 25.54 -27.41 36.25
CA ALA A 2 25.12 -28.68 36.85
C ALA A 2 24.33 -28.74 38.19
N SER A 3 23.04 -29.09 38.07
CA SER A 3 22.41 -30.36 38.52
C SER A 3 22.34 -30.82 39.99
N LEU A 4 21.10 -31.18 40.38
CA LEU A 4 20.62 -32.43 41.01
C LEU A 4 21.15 -32.93 42.38
N SER A 5 20.21 -32.97 43.34
CA SER A 5 19.54 -34.17 43.92
C SER A 5 20.19 -35.11 44.97
N LEU A 6 19.28 -35.59 45.84
CA LEU A 6 19.25 -36.77 46.73
C LEU A 6 20.05 -36.76 48.05
N CYS A 7 19.37 -37.01 49.18
CA CYS A 7 19.17 -38.36 49.75
C CYS A 7 18.46 -38.39 51.14
N CYS A 8 17.40 -39.22 51.25
CA CYS A 8 17.24 -40.37 52.18
C CYS A 8 17.10 -40.27 53.73
N ILE A 9 16.01 -40.87 54.27
CA ILE A 9 15.93 -42.16 55.03
C ILE A 9 15.07 -42.19 56.34
N ALA A 10 14.17 -43.21 56.36
CA ALA A 10 13.58 -44.02 57.46
C ALA A 10 12.62 -43.38 58.49
N LEU A 11 11.54 -44.04 59.00
CA LEU A 11 11.39 -45.43 59.47
C LEU A 11 9.92 -45.97 59.42
N LEU A 12 9.86 -47.30 59.32
CA LEU A 12 8.78 -48.30 59.47
C LEU A 12 7.62 -48.06 60.49
N VAL A 13 6.40 -48.54 60.20
CA VAL A 13 5.78 -49.81 60.71
C VAL A 13 4.26 -49.86 60.38
N LEU A 14 3.87 -50.95 59.70
CA LEU A 14 2.63 -51.76 59.69
C LEU A 14 1.25 -51.18 60.11
N SER A 15 0.27 -51.46 59.23
CA SER A 15 -1.10 -51.98 59.47
C SER A 15 -2.28 -51.13 58.97
N GLY A 16 -3.10 -51.77 58.12
CA GLY A 16 -4.57 -51.72 58.09
C GLY A 16 -5.30 -50.37 58.05
N LEU A 17 -5.92 -50.10 56.91
CA LEU A 17 -7.29 -49.56 56.73
C LEU A 17 -7.88 -48.74 57.90
N VAL A 18 -7.94 -47.41 57.78
CA VAL A 18 -9.08 -46.60 58.25
C VAL A 18 -9.22 -45.36 57.37
N SER A 19 -10.41 -45.19 56.80
CA SER A 19 -10.96 -43.91 56.33
C SER A 19 -11.77 -43.31 57.48
N CYS A 20 -11.58 -42.02 57.80
CA CYS A 20 -12.61 -41.18 58.41
C CYS A 20 -12.29 -39.67 58.26
N GLN A 21 -13.37 -38.90 58.16
CA GLN A 21 -13.56 -37.49 57.82
C GLN A 21 -13.03 -36.46 58.85
N PRO A 22 -13.12 -35.14 58.58
CA PRO A 22 -12.24 -34.12 59.15
C PRO A 22 -12.71 -33.58 60.50
N ASP A 23 -11.74 -33.27 61.37
CA ASP A 23 -11.95 -32.40 62.53
C ASP A 23 -11.59 -30.96 62.17
N TYR A 24 -12.56 -30.08 62.42
CA TYR A 24 -12.45 -28.63 62.42
C TYR A 24 -11.69 -28.19 63.68
N ASP A 25 -10.72 -27.29 63.54
CA ASP A 25 -10.26 -26.45 64.64
C ASP A 25 -10.49 -24.98 64.25
N GLU A 26 -11.45 -24.36 64.94
CA GLU A 26 -11.71 -22.93 64.96
C GLU A 26 -10.56 -22.27 65.72
N ASP A 27 -9.77 -21.42 65.06
CA ASP A 27 -9.15 -20.23 65.67
C ASP A 27 -8.21 -19.56 64.65
N LEU A 28 -8.75 -18.69 63.79
CA LEU A 28 -8.03 -17.54 63.23
C LEU A 28 -8.99 -16.63 62.43
N TYR A 29 -9.74 -15.77 63.12
CA TYR A 29 -10.44 -14.63 62.52
C TYR A 29 -9.95 -13.32 63.16
N PRO A 30 -9.43 -12.34 62.39
CA PRO A 30 -9.29 -10.98 62.89
C PRO A 30 -10.63 -10.24 62.85
N ASP A 31 -10.86 -9.45 63.89
CA ASP A 31 -11.99 -8.56 64.12
C ASP A 31 -12.12 -7.46 63.05
N PHE A 32 -13.28 -7.40 62.38
CA PHE A 32 -13.56 -6.47 61.26
C PHE A 32 -14.18 -5.12 61.70
N ASN A 33 -14.30 -4.84 63.00
CA ASN A 33 -15.05 -3.66 63.45
C ASN A 33 -14.27 -2.33 63.49
N ASN A 34 -13.03 -2.26 62.98
CA ASN A 34 -12.23 -1.02 63.01
C ASN A 34 -11.39 -0.76 61.74
N LEU A 35 -12.03 -0.75 60.57
CA LEU A 35 -11.43 -0.23 59.33
C LEU A 35 -12.05 1.14 58.94
N PRO A 36 -11.24 2.17 58.63
CA PRO A 36 -11.75 3.45 58.19
C PRO A 36 -12.46 3.33 56.82
N PRO A 37 -13.46 4.18 56.52
CA PRO A 37 -14.21 4.06 55.27
C PRO A 37 -13.33 4.46 54.09
N THR A 38 -12.87 3.47 53.32
CA THR A 38 -12.28 3.69 52.00
C THR A 38 -13.38 4.18 51.07
N ARG A 39 -13.26 5.42 50.58
CA ARG A 39 -14.10 5.95 49.50
C ARG A 39 -14.07 4.96 48.34
N GLY A 40 -15.21 4.36 48.04
CA GLY A 40 -15.38 3.54 46.84
C GLY A 40 -15.10 4.38 45.60
N GLU A 41 -14.09 3.99 44.84
CA GLU A 41 -14.01 4.36 43.43
C GLU A 41 -15.26 3.80 42.73
N PRO A 42 -15.92 4.61 41.89
CA PRO A 42 -17.06 4.11 41.12
C PRO A 42 -16.59 2.99 40.18
N PRO A 43 -17.44 1.99 39.88
CA PRO A 43 -17.07 0.93 38.96
C PRO A 43 -16.68 1.56 37.63
N THR A 44 -15.44 1.35 37.21
CA THR A 44 -14.95 1.77 35.90
C THR A 44 -15.87 1.17 34.85
N ARG A 45 -16.66 2.05 34.24
CA ARG A 45 -17.45 1.78 33.05
C ARG A 45 -16.52 1.09 32.06
N PHE A 46 -16.82 -0.17 31.70
CA PHE A 46 -16.22 -0.78 30.52
C PHE A 46 -16.61 0.10 29.33
N GLU A 47 -15.72 0.99 28.92
CA GLU A 47 -15.83 1.60 27.61
C GLU A 47 -15.68 0.46 26.61
N PRO A 48 -16.61 0.29 25.65
CA PRO A 48 -16.37 -0.64 24.56
C PRO A 48 -15.05 -0.22 23.91
N VAL A 49 -14.11 -1.16 23.81
CA VAL A 49 -12.88 -0.99 23.05
C VAL A 49 -13.28 -0.32 21.75
N ARG A 50 -12.91 0.94 21.57
CA ARG A 50 -13.14 1.66 20.32
C ARG A 50 -12.57 0.74 19.25
N ASP A 51 -13.45 0.31 18.34
CA ASP A 51 -13.11 -0.51 17.19
C ASP A 51 -11.74 -0.01 16.66
N GLU A 52 -10.68 -0.82 16.79
CA GLU A 52 -9.28 -0.43 16.51
C GLU A 52 -9.06 -0.30 15.00
N VAL A 53 -9.88 0.52 14.35
CA VAL A 53 -9.73 0.86 12.94
C VAL A 53 -8.37 1.52 12.80
N ALA A 54 -7.55 0.97 11.89
CA ALA A 54 -6.21 1.50 11.68
C ALA A 54 -6.29 3.00 11.33
N ALA A 55 -5.35 3.79 11.85
CA ALA A 55 -5.33 5.23 11.63
C ALA A 55 -5.31 5.53 10.12
N GLY A 56 -6.30 6.29 9.63
CA GLY A 56 -6.49 6.57 8.19
C GLY A 56 -7.45 5.62 7.46
N CYS A 57 -7.95 4.56 8.09
CA CYS A 57 -8.90 3.62 7.47
C CYS A 57 -10.39 3.94 7.75
N GLY A 58 -10.68 4.93 8.62
CA GLY A 58 -12.03 5.19 9.17
C GLY A 58 -13.15 5.47 8.17
N ASN A 59 -12.82 5.79 6.91
CA ASN A 59 -13.80 5.99 5.83
C ASN A 59 -13.26 5.48 4.48
N LYS A 60 -12.32 4.52 4.51
CA LYS A 60 -11.68 4.04 3.28
C LYS A 60 -12.71 3.30 2.42
N VAL A 61 -12.92 3.80 1.20
CA VAL A 61 -13.70 3.10 0.17
C VAL A 61 -12.76 2.17 -0.59
N MET A 62 -12.87 0.86 -0.31
CA MET A 62 -11.99 -0.17 -0.88
C MET A 62 -12.70 -1.51 -0.97
N ASP A 63 -12.41 -2.29 -2.00
CA ASP A 63 -12.73 -3.71 -2.05
C ASP A 63 -11.45 -4.51 -1.83
N LEU A 64 -11.42 -5.31 -0.77
CA LEU A 64 -10.29 -6.15 -0.37
C LEU A 64 -10.66 -7.62 -0.54
N TYR A 65 -9.83 -8.40 -1.22
CA TYR A 65 -10.09 -9.81 -1.45
C TYR A 65 -8.92 -10.66 -0.98
N PHE A 66 -9.17 -11.58 -0.04
CA PHE A 66 -8.18 -12.55 0.40
C PHE A 66 -8.25 -13.81 -0.47
N ILE A 67 -7.09 -14.27 -0.92
CA ILE A 67 -6.88 -15.56 -1.57
C ILE A 67 -6.00 -16.37 -0.61
N LEU A 68 -6.59 -17.38 0.02
CA LEU A 68 -5.96 -18.21 1.04
C LEU A 68 -5.59 -19.58 0.46
N ASP A 69 -4.33 -19.95 0.56
CA ASP A 69 -3.83 -21.24 0.12
C ASP A 69 -4.28 -22.34 1.09
N SER A 70 -4.93 -23.37 0.55
CA SER A 70 -5.39 -24.54 1.31
C SER A 70 -4.83 -25.84 0.73
N SER A 71 -3.70 -25.74 0.02
CA SER A 71 -2.98 -26.86 -0.58
C SER A 71 -2.40 -27.82 0.47
N THR A 72 -1.93 -28.96 0.00
CA THR A 72 -1.44 -30.06 0.86
C THR A 72 -0.17 -29.70 1.65
N SER A 73 0.60 -28.70 1.22
CA SER A 73 1.83 -28.27 1.90
C SER A 73 1.55 -27.53 3.21
N ILE A 74 0.36 -26.98 3.39
CA ILE A 74 -0.02 -26.16 4.55
C ILE A 74 -0.75 -27.01 5.58
N TRP A 75 -0.20 -27.17 6.77
CA TRP A 75 -0.86 -27.96 7.82
C TRP A 75 -2.14 -27.29 8.31
N ILE A 76 -3.14 -28.08 8.76
CA ILE A 76 -4.44 -27.56 9.24
C ILE A 76 -4.31 -26.46 10.32
N ASN A 77 -3.32 -26.57 11.20
CA ASN A 77 -3.09 -25.56 12.24
C ASN A 77 -2.54 -24.25 11.67
N ASP A 78 -1.78 -24.32 10.59
CA ASP A 78 -1.25 -23.15 9.88
C ASP A 78 -2.33 -22.51 9.01
N TYR A 79 -3.17 -23.30 8.34
CA TYR A 79 -4.37 -22.80 7.67
C TYR A 79 -5.32 -22.05 8.63
N ARG A 80 -5.52 -22.56 9.85
CA ARG A 80 -6.27 -21.84 10.90
C ARG A 80 -5.62 -20.52 11.32
N ARG A 81 -4.29 -20.39 11.20
CA ARG A 81 -3.60 -19.10 11.42
C ARG A 81 -3.88 -18.12 10.29
N GLU A 82 -4.02 -18.57 9.06
CA GLU A 82 -4.46 -17.71 7.95
C GLU A 82 -5.88 -17.16 8.21
N GLN A 83 -6.81 -18.03 8.60
CA GLN A 83 -8.17 -17.61 8.96
C GLN A 83 -8.16 -16.59 10.12
N GLN A 84 -7.34 -16.82 11.16
CA GLN A 84 -7.22 -15.88 12.27
C GLN A 84 -6.59 -14.56 11.83
N PHE A 85 -5.56 -14.60 10.96
CA PHE A 85 -4.96 -13.42 10.37
C PHE A 85 -6.00 -12.58 9.59
N VAL A 86 -6.85 -13.23 8.79
CA VAL A 86 -7.93 -12.55 8.07
C VAL A 86 -8.91 -11.89 9.03
N LYS A 87 -9.31 -12.55 10.12
CA LYS A 87 -10.16 -11.94 11.17
C LYS A 87 -9.51 -10.70 11.77
N ASP A 88 -8.25 -10.82 12.16
CA ASP A 88 -7.52 -9.74 12.79
C ASP A 88 -7.37 -8.52 11.87
N VAL A 89 -7.17 -8.76 10.57
CA VAL A 89 -7.11 -7.70 9.56
C VAL A 89 -8.49 -7.08 9.33
N ILE A 90 -9.57 -7.88 9.23
CA ILE A 90 -10.95 -7.39 9.10
C ILE A 90 -11.34 -6.48 10.27
N GLY A 91 -10.93 -6.84 11.49
CA GLY A 91 -11.19 -6.05 12.70
C GLY A 91 -10.70 -4.60 12.60
N ARG A 92 -9.67 -4.36 11.76
CA ARG A 92 -8.99 -3.07 11.60
C ARG A 92 -9.53 -2.20 10.46
N PHE A 93 -10.54 -2.66 9.73
CA PHE A 93 -11.21 -1.88 8.69
C PHE A 93 -12.59 -1.42 9.17
N ASP A 94 -13.08 -0.31 8.63
CA ASP A 94 -14.51 -0.02 8.72
C ASP A 94 -15.25 -0.77 7.61
N ILE A 95 -16.06 -1.76 7.99
CA ILE A 95 -16.73 -2.67 7.05
C ILE A 95 -18.18 -2.22 6.86
N SER A 96 -18.50 -1.75 5.66
CA SER A 96 -19.86 -1.42 5.26
C SER A 96 -20.06 -1.48 3.74
N ALA A 97 -21.32 -1.39 3.29
CA ALA A 97 -21.63 -1.24 1.87
C ALA A 97 -21.00 0.01 1.22
N ARG A 98 -20.67 1.04 2.02
CA ARG A 98 -20.18 2.34 1.55
C ARG A 98 -18.67 2.52 1.76
N THR A 99 -18.06 1.79 2.68
CA THR A 99 -16.63 1.90 3.02
C THR A 99 -15.89 0.66 2.52
N THR A 100 -15.23 -0.10 3.38
CA THR A 100 -14.47 -1.29 2.95
C THR A 100 -15.40 -2.50 2.84
N ARG A 101 -15.27 -3.27 1.76
CA ARG A 101 -15.90 -4.59 1.59
C ARG A 101 -14.83 -5.66 1.49
N VAL A 102 -15.10 -6.85 2.01
CA VAL A 102 -14.12 -7.94 2.05
C VAL A 102 -14.69 -9.22 1.45
N GLY A 103 -13.95 -9.79 0.50
CA GLY A 103 -14.18 -11.13 -0.04
C GLY A 103 -13.07 -12.09 0.40
N ILE A 104 -13.39 -13.38 0.46
CA ILE A 104 -12.43 -14.43 0.82
C ILE A 104 -12.66 -15.64 -0.10
N LEU A 105 -11.58 -16.03 -0.78
CA LEU A 105 -11.46 -17.25 -1.56
C LEU A 105 -10.41 -18.13 -0.90
N THR A 106 -10.70 -19.42 -0.78
CA THR A 106 -9.71 -20.44 -0.43
C THR A 106 -9.45 -21.26 -1.69
N PHE A 107 -8.21 -21.59 -2.00
CA PHE A 107 -7.89 -22.34 -3.21
C PHE A 107 -7.01 -23.56 -2.92
N SER A 108 -7.22 -24.59 -3.74
CA SER A 108 -6.33 -25.75 -3.90
C SER A 108 -6.57 -26.35 -5.30
N ASP A 109 -7.19 -27.53 -5.40
CA ASP A 109 -7.63 -28.16 -6.64
C ASP A 109 -8.92 -27.54 -7.22
N ASP A 110 -9.84 -27.09 -6.35
CA ASP A 110 -11.17 -26.61 -6.70
C ASP A 110 -11.33 -25.12 -6.35
N ILE A 111 -11.70 -24.30 -7.35
CA ILE A 111 -11.91 -22.84 -7.25
C ILE A 111 -13.36 -22.48 -7.63
N THR A 112 -14.27 -23.46 -7.70
CA THR A 112 -15.59 -23.29 -8.32
C THR A 112 -16.55 -22.33 -7.63
N ARG A 113 -16.27 -21.84 -6.42
CA ARG A 113 -17.11 -20.83 -5.73
C ARG A 113 -16.30 -19.87 -4.86
N PRO A 114 -16.67 -18.57 -4.82
CA PRO A 114 -16.17 -17.70 -3.77
C PRO A 114 -16.76 -18.20 -2.45
N VAL A 115 -15.91 -18.39 -1.47
CA VAL A 115 -16.37 -18.90 -0.18
C VAL A 115 -17.16 -17.82 0.57
N ILE A 116 -16.64 -16.59 0.53
CA ILE A 116 -17.31 -15.39 1.01
C ILE A 116 -17.16 -14.31 -0.07
N SER A 117 -18.26 -13.93 -0.70
CA SER A 117 -18.26 -12.92 -1.77
C SER A 117 -18.28 -11.49 -1.20
N LEU A 118 -17.87 -10.50 -2.01
CA LEU A 118 -17.75 -9.09 -1.55
C LEU A 118 -19.07 -8.49 -1.07
N ASN A 119 -20.18 -8.95 -1.65
CA ASN A 119 -21.51 -8.44 -1.33
C ASN A 119 -22.24 -9.22 -0.23
N ARG A 120 -21.63 -10.31 0.29
CA ARG A 120 -22.31 -11.23 1.20
C ARG A 120 -22.46 -10.68 2.62
N TYR A 121 -21.39 -10.15 3.20
CA TYR A 121 -21.38 -9.61 4.56
C TYR A 121 -20.93 -8.15 4.54
N LEU A 122 -21.91 -7.25 4.67
CA LEU A 122 -21.71 -5.79 4.62
C LEU A 122 -21.69 -5.15 6.02
N ASN A 123 -21.46 -5.95 7.06
CA ASN A 123 -21.19 -5.48 8.40
C ASN A 123 -20.04 -6.29 9.00
N LYS A 124 -19.24 -5.63 9.85
CA LYS A 124 -18.02 -6.22 10.42
C LYS A 124 -18.31 -7.47 11.26
N GLN A 125 -19.34 -7.44 12.11
CA GLN A 125 -19.61 -8.51 13.07
C GLN A 125 -19.97 -9.82 12.37
N ASP A 126 -20.87 -9.78 11.39
CA ASP A 126 -21.27 -10.95 10.62
C ASP A 126 -20.14 -11.46 9.73
N LEU A 127 -19.35 -10.55 9.15
CA LEU A 127 -18.18 -10.92 8.37
C LEU A 127 -17.16 -11.68 9.25
N LEU A 128 -16.82 -11.16 10.43
CA LEU A 128 -15.93 -11.83 11.38
C LEU A 128 -16.48 -13.19 11.83
N ALA A 129 -17.78 -13.27 12.12
CA ALA A 129 -18.46 -14.51 12.50
C ALA A 129 -18.50 -15.53 11.35
N SER A 130 -18.42 -15.08 10.10
CA SER A 130 -18.43 -15.95 8.93
C SER A 130 -17.08 -16.64 8.65
N VAL A 131 -15.97 -16.14 9.18
CA VAL A 131 -14.64 -16.74 8.99
C VAL A 131 -14.49 -17.97 9.89
N THR A 132 -14.96 -19.13 9.42
CA THR A 132 -14.98 -20.40 10.17
C THR A 132 -14.54 -21.57 9.29
N ASP A 133 -14.10 -22.68 9.90
CA ASP A 133 -13.79 -23.93 9.18
C ASP A 133 -14.97 -24.45 8.33
N GLN A 134 -16.20 -24.15 8.72
CA GLN A 134 -17.40 -24.57 7.97
C GLN A 134 -17.56 -23.77 6.68
N ASN A 135 -17.39 -22.44 6.76
CA ASN A 135 -17.50 -21.60 5.58
C ASN A 135 -16.25 -21.73 4.72
N LEU A 136 -15.06 -21.66 5.33
CA LEU A 136 -13.73 -21.74 4.72
C LEU A 136 -13.07 -23.10 5.05
N PRO A 137 -13.49 -24.20 4.42
CA PRO A 137 -12.94 -25.52 4.72
C PRO A 137 -11.52 -25.66 4.19
N TYR A 138 -10.68 -26.35 4.96
CA TYR A 138 -9.36 -26.79 4.50
C TYR A 138 -9.53 -27.94 3.50
N ARG A 139 -9.14 -27.73 2.24
CA ARG A 139 -9.47 -28.65 1.13
C ARG A 139 -8.34 -29.61 0.76
N THR A 140 -7.08 -29.29 1.05
CA THR A 140 -5.89 -30.00 0.52
C THR A 140 -5.89 -30.04 -1.01
N GLY A 141 -4.80 -30.50 -1.64
CA GLY A 141 -4.65 -30.53 -3.11
C GLY A 141 -3.42 -29.78 -3.61
N VAL A 142 -3.43 -29.42 -4.89
CA VAL A 142 -2.38 -28.65 -5.57
C VAL A 142 -2.59 -27.13 -5.44
N THR A 143 -1.57 -26.36 -5.82
CA THR A 143 -1.55 -24.90 -5.68
C THR A 143 -1.85 -24.22 -7.02
N ASN A 144 -3.14 -23.99 -7.34
CA ASN A 144 -3.59 -23.32 -8.57
C ASN A 144 -3.76 -21.80 -8.39
N THR A 145 -2.65 -21.10 -8.10
CA THR A 145 -2.64 -19.65 -7.83
C THR A 145 -3.14 -18.83 -9.03
N ASP A 146 -2.82 -19.28 -10.25
CA ASP A 146 -3.28 -18.66 -11.50
C ASP A 146 -4.81 -18.59 -11.59
N GLN A 147 -5.48 -19.71 -11.32
CA GLN A 147 -6.93 -19.79 -11.37
C GLN A 147 -7.58 -18.98 -10.24
N ALA A 148 -6.95 -18.92 -9.06
CA ALA A 148 -7.46 -18.16 -7.94
C ALA A 148 -7.42 -16.64 -8.22
N ILE A 149 -6.29 -16.15 -8.75
CA ILE A 149 -6.15 -14.75 -9.19
C ILE A 149 -7.16 -14.45 -10.30
N ARG A 150 -7.27 -15.32 -11.31
CA ARG A 150 -8.23 -15.18 -12.40
C ARG A 150 -9.66 -15.07 -11.90
N PHE A 151 -10.07 -15.99 -11.01
CA PHE A 151 -11.42 -16.05 -10.46
C PHE A 151 -11.79 -14.75 -9.75
N VAL A 152 -10.89 -14.23 -8.91
CA VAL A 152 -11.12 -12.96 -8.21
C VAL A 152 -11.11 -11.80 -9.20
N ARG A 153 -10.12 -11.72 -10.08
CA ARG A 153 -9.98 -10.68 -11.11
C ARG A 153 -11.24 -10.54 -11.98
N GLU A 154 -11.83 -11.66 -12.39
CA GLU A 154 -13.02 -11.71 -13.25
C GLU A 154 -14.35 -11.53 -12.49
N SER A 155 -14.31 -11.36 -11.16
CA SER A 155 -15.52 -11.14 -10.38
C SER A 155 -16.18 -9.80 -10.74
N PRO A 156 -17.47 -9.78 -11.11
CA PRO A 156 -18.18 -8.55 -11.41
C PRO A 156 -18.57 -7.76 -10.15
N GLU A 157 -18.28 -8.29 -8.96
CA GLU A 157 -18.69 -7.68 -7.69
C GLU A 157 -17.85 -6.45 -7.30
N PHE A 158 -16.66 -6.29 -7.88
CA PHE A 158 -15.78 -5.16 -7.59
C PHE A 158 -16.42 -3.84 -8.03
N ARG A 159 -16.45 -2.87 -7.11
CA ARG A 159 -16.85 -1.50 -7.41
C ARG A 159 -15.84 -0.90 -8.39
N GLN A 160 -16.36 -0.15 -9.35
CA GLN A 160 -15.54 0.65 -10.27
C GLN A 160 -14.97 1.87 -9.55
N ASP A 161 -13.86 2.39 -10.05
CA ASP A 161 -13.26 3.68 -9.65
C ASP A 161 -12.91 3.83 -8.16
N ILE A 162 -12.77 2.72 -7.45
CA ILE A 162 -12.30 2.69 -6.05
C ILE A 162 -11.01 1.87 -5.93
N THR A 163 -10.38 1.92 -4.76
CA THR A 163 -9.22 1.05 -4.46
C THR A 163 -9.66 -0.42 -4.47
N LYS A 164 -9.00 -1.24 -5.29
CA LYS A 164 -9.21 -2.69 -5.35
C LYS A 164 -7.91 -3.40 -4.95
N VAL A 165 -7.98 -4.29 -3.97
CA VAL A 165 -6.82 -4.97 -3.42
C VAL A 165 -7.07 -6.48 -3.37
N ILE A 166 -6.12 -7.26 -3.87
CA ILE A 166 -6.04 -8.71 -3.72
C ILE A 166 -4.88 -9.01 -2.79
N VAL A 167 -5.10 -9.88 -1.80
CA VAL A 167 -4.05 -10.35 -0.87
C VAL A 167 -3.94 -11.85 -1.04
N VAL A 168 -2.82 -12.32 -1.59
CA VAL A 168 -2.51 -13.75 -1.73
C VAL A 168 -1.69 -14.19 -0.53
N VAL A 169 -2.17 -15.18 0.22
CA VAL A 169 -1.41 -15.86 1.28
C VAL A 169 -1.06 -17.25 0.77
N THR A 170 0.22 -17.56 0.68
CA THR A 170 0.70 -18.83 0.13
C THR A 170 2.07 -19.17 0.70
N ASP A 171 2.37 -20.47 0.83
CA ASP A 171 3.74 -20.93 1.12
C ASP A 171 4.59 -21.09 -0.16
N GLY A 172 4.02 -20.80 -1.33
CA GLY A 172 4.70 -20.72 -2.64
C GLY A 172 4.42 -21.90 -3.56
N GLY A 173 4.92 -21.83 -4.80
CA GLY A 173 4.94 -22.95 -5.72
C GLY A 173 3.64 -23.18 -6.48
N SER A 174 3.16 -22.17 -7.23
CA SER A 174 2.09 -22.41 -8.20
C SER A 174 2.50 -23.51 -9.17
N ARG A 175 1.54 -24.35 -9.55
CA ARG A 175 1.73 -25.36 -10.60
C ARG A 175 2.11 -24.72 -11.95
N SER A 176 1.70 -23.48 -12.17
CA SER A 176 1.88 -22.77 -13.44
C SER A 176 2.41 -21.34 -13.19
N PRO A 177 3.68 -21.14 -12.81
CA PRO A 177 4.21 -19.83 -12.44
C PRO A 177 4.08 -18.78 -13.56
N ASP A 178 4.31 -19.16 -14.82
CA ASP A 178 4.19 -18.25 -15.97
C ASP A 178 2.74 -17.77 -16.18
N VAL A 179 1.77 -18.68 -16.02
CA VAL A 179 0.33 -18.34 -16.13
C VAL A 179 -0.09 -17.50 -14.93
N THR A 180 0.45 -17.80 -13.75
CA THR A 180 0.22 -17.04 -12.52
C THR A 180 0.70 -15.60 -12.67
N ALA A 181 1.91 -15.42 -13.20
CA ALA A 181 2.47 -14.11 -13.53
C ALA A 181 1.58 -13.35 -14.52
N ARG A 182 1.05 -14.04 -15.54
CA ARG A 182 0.16 -13.46 -16.54
C ARG A 182 -1.19 -13.03 -15.95
N GLU A 183 -1.82 -13.86 -15.11
CA GLU A 183 -3.10 -13.51 -14.48
C GLU A 183 -2.93 -12.37 -13.47
N ALA A 184 -1.82 -12.33 -12.74
CA ALA A 184 -1.48 -11.21 -11.88
C ALA A 184 -1.25 -9.92 -12.68
N GLU A 185 -0.56 -10.00 -13.82
CA GLU A 185 -0.40 -8.88 -14.74
C GLU A 185 -1.75 -8.37 -15.26
N LEU A 186 -2.65 -9.25 -15.67
CA LEU A 186 -4.00 -8.87 -16.10
C LEU A 186 -4.79 -8.21 -14.95
N ALA A 187 -4.64 -8.69 -13.71
CA ALA A 187 -5.26 -8.05 -12.54
C ALA A 187 -4.68 -6.64 -12.33
N ARG A 188 -3.37 -6.49 -12.41
CA ARG A 188 -2.71 -5.17 -12.35
C ARG A 188 -3.19 -4.24 -13.45
N GLU A 189 -3.35 -4.74 -14.67
CA GLU A 189 -3.91 -4.02 -15.80
C GLU A 189 -5.38 -3.62 -15.60
N GLN A 190 -6.12 -4.35 -14.77
CA GLN A 190 -7.49 -4.05 -14.36
C GLN A 190 -7.56 -3.21 -13.07
N GLY A 191 -6.47 -2.57 -12.66
CA GLY A 191 -6.45 -1.61 -11.55
C GLY A 191 -6.54 -2.27 -10.17
N PHE A 192 -6.11 -3.52 -10.05
CA PHE A 192 -5.94 -4.18 -8.76
C PHE A 192 -4.52 -3.96 -8.23
N TYR A 193 -4.41 -3.68 -6.93
CA TYR A 193 -3.18 -3.88 -6.19
C TYR A 193 -3.10 -5.32 -5.71
N LEU A 194 -1.95 -5.97 -5.84
CA LEU A 194 -1.73 -7.33 -5.35
C LEU A 194 -0.68 -7.34 -4.26
N TYR A 195 -1.08 -7.72 -3.05
CA TYR A 195 -0.16 -8.10 -1.98
C TYR A 195 0.10 -9.60 -2.01
N VAL A 196 1.34 -9.99 -1.72
CA VAL A 196 1.72 -11.39 -1.50
C VAL A 196 2.26 -11.54 -0.08
N ILE A 197 1.68 -12.45 0.69
CA ILE A 197 2.19 -12.90 1.97
C ILE A 197 2.78 -14.29 1.73
N GLY A 198 4.09 -14.30 1.44
CA GLY A 198 4.86 -15.50 1.21
C GLY A 198 5.33 -16.10 2.53
N VAL A 199 4.99 -17.36 2.77
CA VAL A 199 5.31 -18.06 4.02
C VAL A 199 6.33 -19.17 3.78
N GLY A 200 7.38 -19.22 4.61
CA GLY A 200 8.40 -20.26 4.57
C GLY A 200 9.70 -19.83 3.90
N GLN A 201 10.51 -20.82 3.55
CA GLN A 201 11.83 -20.61 2.92
C GLN A 201 11.79 -20.96 1.43
N TYR A 202 10.72 -20.57 0.73
CA TYR A 202 10.65 -20.86 -0.70
C TYR A 202 11.79 -20.13 -1.43
N LEU A 203 12.57 -20.91 -2.18
CA LEU A 203 13.84 -20.49 -2.80
C LEU A 203 13.65 -19.57 -4.02
N ASP A 204 12.40 -19.35 -4.45
CA ASP A 204 12.10 -18.58 -5.64
C ASP A 204 11.10 -17.45 -5.39
N GLU A 205 11.59 -16.38 -4.77
CA GLU A 205 10.84 -15.13 -4.65
C GLU A 205 10.42 -14.55 -6.02
N ARG A 206 10.93 -15.05 -7.17
CA ARG A 206 10.54 -14.54 -8.49
C ARG A 206 9.04 -14.73 -8.75
N GLU A 207 8.45 -15.82 -8.27
CA GLU A 207 7.02 -16.04 -8.41
C GLU A 207 6.21 -15.00 -7.61
N TRP A 208 6.59 -14.75 -6.35
CA TRP A 208 5.94 -13.74 -5.51
C TRP A 208 6.09 -12.34 -6.10
N ARG A 209 7.27 -11.99 -6.61
CA ARG A 209 7.52 -10.73 -7.33
C ARG A 209 6.69 -10.60 -8.59
N ALA A 210 6.47 -11.69 -9.32
CA ALA A 210 5.62 -11.68 -10.51
C ALA A 210 4.14 -11.47 -10.18
N ILE A 211 3.69 -11.86 -8.98
CA ILE A 211 2.32 -11.66 -8.50
C ILE A 211 2.13 -10.27 -7.90
N ALA A 212 3.06 -9.80 -7.08
CA ALA A 212 2.94 -8.56 -6.34
C ALA A 212 2.81 -7.33 -7.26
N SER A 213 2.22 -6.26 -6.73
CA SER A 213 2.24 -4.94 -7.35
C SER A 213 3.60 -4.25 -7.20
N ASP A 214 3.89 -3.30 -8.08
CA ASP A 214 5.11 -2.51 -8.00
C ASP A 214 4.97 -1.30 -7.06
N PRO A 215 6.00 -0.93 -6.29
CA PRO A 215 7.25 -1.66 -6.10
C PRO A 215 7.06 -2.96 -5.30
N ASP A 216 7.53 -4.09 -5.80
CA ASP A 216 7.32 -5.45 -5.26
C ASP A 216 7.68 -5.58 -3.76
N ASP A 217 8.81 -5.00 -3.33
CA ASP A 217 9.22 -4.94 -1.92
C ASP A 217 8.18 -4.26 -1.02
N SER A 218 7.30 -3.43 -1.59
CA SER A 218 6.20 -2.81 -0.87
C SER A 218 4.91 -3.63 -0.82
N PHE A 219 4.81 -4.66 -1.65
CA PHE A 219 3.63 -5.49 -1.74
C PHE A 219 3.89 -6.94 -1.31
N ILE A 220 5.14 -7.30 -1.01
CA ILE A 220 5.52 -8.61 -0.49
C ILE A 220 5.75 -8.55 1.03
N TYR A 221 5.18 -9.51 1.74
CA TYR A 221 5.56 -9.88 3.09
C TYR A 221 6.19 -11.27 3.04
N ASN A 222 7.52 -11.33 3.19
CA ASN A 222 8.24 -12.59 3.33
C ASN A 222 8.33 -12.93 4.82
N ILE A 223 7.62 -13.97 5.26
CA ILE A 223 7.64 -14.45 6.64
C ILE A 223 8.09 -15.91 6.69
N THR A 224 8.86 -16.30 7.71
CA THR A 224 9.46 -17.64 7.75
C THR A 224 8.50 -18.76 8.16
N ASN A 225 7.36 -18.42 8.76
CA ASN A 225 6.29 -19.37 9.11
C ASN A 225 4.99 -18.63 9.44
N PHE A 226 3.88 -19.36 9.46
CA PHE A 226 2.52 -18.83 9.67
C PHE A 226 2.29 -18.14 11.02
N ARG A 227 3.15 -18.36 12.03
CA ARG A 227 3.03 -17.63 13.32
C ARG A 227 3.33 -16.15 13.16
N TYR A 228 4.15 -15.78 12.18
CA TYR A 228 4.51 -14.39 11.94
C TYR A 228 3.44 -13.58 11.20
N LEU A 229 2.33 -14.19 10.78
CA LEU A 229 1.14 -13.46 10.32
C LEU A 229 0.66 -12.43 11.37
N GLU A 230 0.89 -12.74 12.66
CA GLU A 230 0.68 -11.83 13.80
C GLU A 230 1.41 -10.47 13.67
N THR A 231 2.49 -10.41 12.90
CA THR A 231 3.24 -9.17 12.65
C THR A 231 2.67 -8.38 11.47
N VAL A 232 2.12 -9.09 10.47
CA VAL A 232 1.58 -8.50 9.24
C VAL A 232 0.22 -7.85 9.47
N LYS A 233 -0.56 -8.34 10.45
CA LYS A 233 -1.94 -7.87 10.71
C LYS A 233 -2.05 -6.38 11.02
N TYR A 234 -0.97 -5.75 11.50
CA TYR A 234 -0.94 -4.30 11.79
C TYR A 234 -0.49 -3.48 10.58
N SER A 235 0.47 -3.98 9.81
CA SER A 235 1.06 -3.25 8.70
C SER A 235 0.20 -3.28 7.44
N LEU A 236 -0.44 -4.42 7.14
CA LEU A 236 -1.24 -4.58 5.93
C LEU A 236 -2.41 -3.59 5.88
N PRO A 237 -3.29 -3.45 6.90
CA PRO A 237 -4.38 -2.47 6.85
C PRO A 237 -3.88 -1.05 6.66
N SER A 238 -2.85 -0.67 7.43
CA SER A 238 -2.27 0.68 7.39
C SER A 238 -1.77 1.06 6.00
N ARG A 239 -1.12 0.11 5.30
CA ARG A 239 -0.61 0.35 3.93
C ARG A 239 -1.74 0.31 2.91
N ALA A 240 -2.65 -0.66 3.01
CA ALA A 240 -3.76 -0.80 2.07
C ALA A 240 -4.67 0.45 2.07
N CYS A 241 -4.92 1.06 3.23
CA CYS A 241 -5.74 2.28 3.31
C CYS A 241 -5.12 3.50 2.64
N LEU A 242 -3.79 3.55 2.54
CA LEU A 242 -3.05 4.62 1.87
C LEU A 242 -3.05 4.47 0.34
N LEU A 243 -3.46 3.32 -0.22
CA LEU A 243 -3.46 3.12 -1.67
C LEU A 243 -4.56 3.95 -2.33
N PRO A 244 -4.30 4.75 -3.37
CA PRO A 244 -5.37 5.38 -4.14
C PRO A 244 -6.26 4.38 -4.90
N PRO A 245 -7.39 4.81 -5.46
CA PRO A 245 -7.99 4.10 -6.59
C PRO A 245 -7.07 4.14 -7.81
N LEU A 246 -7.04 3.07 -8.61
CA LEU A 246 -6.38 3.05 -9.92
C LEU A 246 -7.46 3.06 -11.01
N ALA A 247 -7.42 4.05 -11.89
CA ALA A 247 -8.35 4.11 -13.01
C ALA A 247 -7.98 3.05 -14.06
N VAL A 248 -8.94 2.17 -14.41
CA VAL A 248 -8.73 1.12 -15.42
C VAL A 248 -8.98 1.71 -16.80
N GLY A 249 -7.94 1.75 -17.64
CA GLY A 249 -8.07 2.38 -18.96
C GLY A 249 -8.15 3.90 -18.90
N GLY A 250 -7.84 4.51 -17.75
CA GLY A 250 -7.97 5.95 -17.51
C GLY A 250 -7.26 6.78 -18.56
N SER A 251 -8.05 7.60 -19.25
CA SER A 251 -7.61 8.86 -19.79
C SER A 251 -7.70 9.93 -18.71
N CYS A 252 -6.80 10.91 -18.73
CA CYS A 252 -6.92 12.09 -17.90
C CYS A 252 -7.87 13.07 -18.60
N ALA A 253 -9.13 13.11 -18.15
CA ALA A 253 -10.10 14.10 -18.61
C ALA A 253 -9.85 15.44 -17.89
N VAL A 254 -9.32 16.41 -18.62
CA VAL A 254 -9.04 17.75 -18.08
C VAL A 254 -10.32 18.57 -18.09
N ILE A 255 -10.75 19.04 -16.91
CA ILE A 255 -12.02 19.79 -16.79
C ILE A 255 -11.81 21.28 -16.52
N GLN A 256 -10.57 21.72 -16.28
CA GLN A 256 -10.23 23.11 -16.03
C GLN A 256 -8.85 23.49 -16.59
N PRO A 257 -8.61 24.78 -16.92
CA PRO A 257 -7.30 25.23 -17.38
C PRO A 257 -6.21 25.06 -16.32
N ALA A 258 -5.06 24.53 -16.72
CA ALA A 258 -3.94 24.32 -15.81
C ALA A 258 -2.56 24.45 -16.49
N ASP A 259 -1.55 24.71 -15.66
CA ASP A 259 -0.14 24.74 -16.03
C ASP A 259 0.56 23.47 -15.58
N LEU A 260 1.21 22.79 -16.52
CA LEU A 260 2.04 21.63 -16.27
C LEU A 260 3.51 21.97 -16.48
N LEU A 261 4.33 21.76 -15.46
CA LEU A 261 5.77 21.99 -15.53
C LEU A 261 6.50 20.67 -15.33
N PHE A 262 7.09 20.12 -16.39
CA PHE A 262 7.89 18.91 -16.32
C PHE A 262 9.35 19.28 -16.12
N VAL A 263 10.00 18.69 -15.12
CA VAL A 263 11.42 18.93 -14.82
C VAL A 263 12.15 17.62 -14.74
N ALA A 264 13.24 17.49 -15.51
CA ALA A 264 14.18 16.40 -15.32
C ALA A 264 15.60 16.89 -15.66
N ALA A 265 16.56 16.41 -14.88
CA ALA A 265 17.96 16.60 -15.18
C ALA A 265 18.43 15.60 -16.26
N PRO A 266 19.66 15.77 -16.79
CA PRO A 266 20.20 14.95 -17.86
C PRO A 266 20.07 13.45 -17.60
N GLY A 267 20.39 13.01 -16.37
CA GLY A 267 20.39 11.60 -15.95
C GLY A 267 19.00 10.92 -15.92
N GLY A 268 17.90 11.68 -15.93
CA GLY A 268 16.53 11.14 -15.95
C GLY A 268 15.71 11.55 -17.17
N SER A 269 16.34 12.17 -18.18
CA SER A 269 15.62 12.76 -19.32
C SER A 269 14.96 11.72 -20.22
N GLN A 270 15.52 10.52 -20.36
CA GLN A 270 14.95 9.46 -21.21
C GLN A 270 13.69 8.85 -20.60
N GLU A 271 13.74 8.57 -19.30
CA GLU A 271 12.59 8.14 -18.52
C GLU A 271 11.52 9.23 -18.53
N ALA A 272 11.93 10.50 -18.38
CA ALA A 272 11.01 11.63 -18.46
C ALA A 272 10.28 11.70 -19.80
N PHE A 273 10.96 11.54 -20.93
CA PHE A 273 10.31 11.50 -22.24
C PHE A 273 9.25 10.41 -22.31
N THR A 274 9.58 9.20 -21.85
CA THR A 274 8.65 8.06 -21.84
C THR A 274 7.41 8.33 -20.98
N LEU A 275 7.59 8.87 -19.78
CA LEU A 275 6.51 9.19 -18.85
C LEU A 275 5.62 10.32 -19.38
N ILE A 276 6.22 11.37 -19.93
CA ILE A 276 5.53 12.51 -20.51
C ILE A 276 4.70 12.09 -21.73
N ASP A 277 5.28 11.31 -22.64
CA ASP A 277 4.54 10.86 -23.83
C ASP A 277 3.40 9.91 -23.47
N ASN A 278 3.55 9.11 -22.41
CA ASN A 278 2.44 8.32 -21.89
C ASN A 278 1.33 9.21 -21.32
N PHE A 279 1.70 10.23 -20.53
CA PHE A 279 0.76 11.20 -19.99
C PHE A 279 -0.01 11.91 -21.11
N VAL A 280 0.70 12.47 -22.09
CA VAL A 280 0.12 13.18 -23.24
C VAL A 280 -0.86 12.30 -24.00
N ARG A 281 -0.44 11.08 -24.39
CA ARG A 281 -1.28 10.15 -25.16
C ARG A 281 -2.57 9.77 -24.43
N ARG A 282 -2.55 9.80 -23.10
CA ARG A 282 -3.71 9.47 -22.25
C ARG A 282 -4.49 10.70 -21.80
N THR A 283 -4.10 11.91 -22.18
CA THR A 283 -4.82 13.12 -21.75
C THR A 283 -5.89 13.49 -22.78
N GLU A 284 -7.13 13.63 -22.32
CA GLU A 284 -8.25 14.18 -23.07
C GLU A 284 -8.36 15.69 -22.80
N ASP A 285 -8.87 16.45 -23.78
CA ASP A 285 -9.00 17.92 -23.68
C ASP A 285 -7.70 18.65 -23.32
N ALA A 286 -6.58 18.16 -23.89
CA ALA A 286 -5.23 18.72 -23.71
C ALA A 286 -5.10 20.19 -24.15
N ASN A 287 -6.08 20.75 -24.86
CA ASN A 287 -6.15 22.16 -25.24
C ASN A 287 -6.34 23.10 -24.03
N LEU A 288 -6.84 22.58 -22.90
CA LEU A 288 -6.93 23.32 -21.64
C LEU A 288 -5.59 23.41 -20.90
N LEU A 289 -4.59 22.65 -21.33
CA LEU A 289 -3.29 22.56 -20.67
C LEU A 289 -2.22 23.35 -21.39
N ARG A 290 -1.39 24.00 -20.57
CA ARG A 290 -0.16 24.64 -21.01
C ARG A 290 1.02 23.95 -20.34
N ALA A 291 1.96 23.47 -21.13
CA ALA A 291 3.10 22.71 -20.68
C ALA A 291 4.38 23.54 -20.74
N SER A 292 5.29 23.30 -19.80
CA SER A 292 6.68 23.73 -19.87
C SER A 292 7.58 22.53 -19.64
N TYR A 293 8.43 22.20 -20.62
CA TYR A 293 9.36 21.08 -20.57
C TYR A 293 10.76 21.59 -20.23
N LEU A 294 11.12 21.52 -18.95
CA LEU A 294 12.42 21.90 -18.41
C LEU A 294 13.33 20.68 -18.36
N LEU A 295 13.73 20.23 -19.55
CA LEU A 295 14.67 19.15 -19.80
C LEU A 295 15.85 19.72 -20.60
N GLU A 296 17.01 19.06 -20.57
CA GLU A 296 18.25 19.62 -21.10
C GLU A 296 18.20 19.94 -22.61
N ASN A 297 17.54 19.08 -23.38
CA ASN A 297 17.56 19.12 -24.85
C ASN A 297 16.27 19.70 -25.46
N CYS A 298 15.64 20.65 -24.77
CA CYS A 298 14.40 21.27 -25.21
C CYS A 298 14.63 22.73 -25.65
N VAL A 299 14.09 23.08 -26.82
CA VAL A 299 14.19 24.45 -27.39
C VAL A 299 12.79 25.04 -27.49
N GLN A 300 12.59 26.25 -26.97
CA GLN A 300 11.30 26.95 -26.98
C GLN A 300 10.14 26.13 -26.39
N ALA A 301 10.44 25.36 -25.35
CA ALA A 301 9.51 24.41 -24.74
C ALA A 301 8.84 24.95 -23.46
N GLU A 302 8.81 26.27 -23.27
CA GLU A 302 8.17 26.93 -22.13
C GLU A 302 6.84 27.54 -22.55
N ASP A 303 5.81 27.37 -21.72
CA ASP A 303 4.45 27.82 -21.98
C ASP A 303 4.01 27.48 -23.42
N VAL A 304 3.91 26.19 -23.72
CA VAL A 304 3.48 25.65 -25.01
C VAL A 304 2.22 24.81 -24.85
N PRO A 305 1.42 24.54 -25.90
CA PRO A 305 0.33 23.56 -25.81
C PRO A 305 0.88 22.18 -25.43
N LEU A 306 0.14 21.41 -24.63
CA LEU A 306 0.54 20.04 -24.30
C LEU A 306 0.55 19.17 -25.57
N ARG A 307 1.71 18.62 -25.93
CA ARG A 307 1.93 17.73 -27.08
C ARG A 307 3.00 16.69 -26.75
N GLU A 308 3.22 15.75 -27.68
CA GLU A 308 4.32 14.79 -27.57
C GLU A 308 5.64 15.53 -27.42
N VAL A 309 6.49 15.04 -26.52
CA VAL A 309 7.68 15.75 -26.06
C VAL A 309 8.69 15.95 -27.19
N SER A 310 8.70 15.04 -28.17
CA SER A 310 9.51 15.10 -29.39
C SER A 310 9.17 16.27 -30.31
N THR A 311 8.05 16.96 -30.08
CA THR A 311 7.70 18.21 -30.76
C THR A 311 8.64 19.35 -30.37
N TYR A 312 9.15 19.33 -29.13
CA TYR A 312 9.91 20.43 -28.53
C TYR A 312 11.33 20.04 -28.11
N CYS A 313 11.60 18.74 -27.98
CA CYS A 313 12.83 18.22 -27.40
C CYS A 313 13.46 17.12 -28.25
N GLU A 314 14.78 17.12 -28.33
CA GLU A 314 15.54 16.09 -29.04
C GLU A 314 15.86 14.90 -28.12
N ARG A 315 15.42 13.69 -28.51
CA ARG A 315 15.58 12.48 -27.69
C ARG A 315 16.99 11.91 -27.65
N PHE A 316 17.82 12.15 -28.67
CA PHE A 316 19.10 11.45 -28.85
C PHE A 316 20.33 12.34 -28.69
N SER A 317 20.17 13.52 -28.10
CA SER A 317 21.27 14.46 -27.92
C SER A 317 22.07 14.10 -26.66
N LEU A 318 23.39 13.98 -26.82
CA LEU A 318 24.32 13.79 -25.70
C LEU A 318 24.31 15.07 -24.86
N GLY A 319 23.59 15.01 -23.75
CA GLY A 319 23.57 16.07 -22.75
C GLY A 319 24.93 16.30 -22.11
N ASN A 320 25.12 17.49 -21.54
CA ASN A 320 26.22 17.75 -20.63
C ASN A 320 25.99 17.00 -19.31
N PRO A 321 27.05 16.52 -18.65
CA PRO A 321 26.91 15.92 -17.33
C PRO A 321 26.32 16.91 -16.34
N ALA A 322 25.49 16.41 -15.43
CA ALA A 322 24.89 17.25 -14.40
C ALA A 322 25.97 17.82 -13.46
N SER A 323 25.81 19.09 -13.09
CA SER A 323 26.59 19.77 -12.05
C SER A 323 25.76 19.88 -10.76
N ALA A 324 26.40 20.30 -9.66
CA ALA A 324 25.72 20.51 -8.38
C ALA A 324 24.64 21.61 -8.41
N GLU A 325 24.63 22.45 -9.44
CA GLU A 325 23.68 23.56 -9.60
C GLU A 325 22.60 23.25 -10.65
N THR A 326 22.83 22.26 -11.52
CA THR A 326 21.97 21.99 -12.68
C THR A 326 20.50 21.80 -12.30
N TYR A 327 20.19 20.96 -11.30
CA TYR A 327 18.79 20.74 -10.91
C TYR A 327 18.18 21.94 -10.18
N THR A 328 18.96 22.64 -9.35
CA THR A 328 18.48 23.83 -8.63
C THR A 328 18.20 24.99 -9.58
N ASP A 329 18.96 25.12 -10.66
CA ASP A 329 18.71 26.10 -11.72
C ASP A 329 17.43 25.79 -12.48
N LEU A 330 17.15 24.49 -12.74
CA LEU A 330 15.87 24.06 -13.31
C LEU A 330 14.69 24.43 -12.39
N LEU A 331 14.81 24.23 -11.08
CA LEU A 331 13.78 24.62 -10.12
C LEU A 331 13.60 26.15 -10.03
N ALA A 332 14.69 26.92 -10.10
CA ALA A 332 14.62 28.39 -10.15
C ALA A 332 13.97 28.89 -11.45
N ARG A 333 14.24 28.21 -12.58
CA ARG A 333 13.59 28.46 -13.87
C ARG A 333 12.10 28.14 -13.82
N LEU A 334 11.73 27.00 -13.26
CA LEU A 334 10.35 26.60 -13.01
C LEU A 334 9.60 27.67 -12.22
N LYS A 335 10.17 28.12 -11.11
CA LYS A 335 9.58 29.18 -10.25
C LYS A 335 9.23 30.43 -11.05
N ARG A 336 10.15 30.86 -11.91
CA ARG A 336 9.98 32.06 -12.73
C ARG A 336 8.82 31.91 -13.72
N ILE A 337 8.77 30.77 -14.41
CA ILE A 337 7.71 30.46 -15.39
C ILE A 337 6.35 30.38 -14.71
N ALA A 338 6.28 29.69 -13.56
CA ALA A 338 5.04 29.57 -12.80
C ALA A 338 4.49 30.94 -12.38
N ARG A 339 5.35 31.83 -11.85
CA ARG A 339 4.97 33.19 -11.48
C ARG A 339 4.50 34.01 -12.69
N GLN A 340 5.24 33.96 -13.79
CA GLN A 340 4.87 34.66 -15.01
C GLN A 340 3.53 34.17 -15.58
N SER A 341 3.30 32.86 -15.57
CA SER A 341 2.03 32.28 -16.02
C SER A 341 0.85 32.75 -15.17
N ARG A 342 1.04 32.82 -13.85
CA ARG A 342 0.03 33.33 -12.91
C ARG A 342 -0.32 34.80 -13.16
N GLU A 343 0.68 35.62 -13.48
CA GLU A 343 0.46 37.02 -13.85
C GLU A 343 -0.35 37.16 -15.16
N LEU A 344 -0.14 36.26 -16.12
CA LEU A 344 -0.81 36.29 -17.42
C LEU A 344 -2.20 35.65 -17.42
N ARG A 345 -2.37 34.53 -16.71
CA ARG A 345 -3.56 33.66 -16.79
C ARG A 345 -4.33 33.53 -15.48
N GLY A 346 -3.92 34.25 -14.43
CA GLY A 346 -4.62 34.28 -13.15
C GLY A 346 -4.40 33.01 -12.34
N SER A 347 -5.44 32.58 -11.62
CA SER A 347 -5.36 31.50 -10.61
C SER A 347 -5.52 30.09 -11.19
N ASN A 348 -5.03 29.83 -12.41
CA ASN A 348 -5.02 28.47 -12.96
C ASN A 348 -4.20 27.55 -12.04
N SER A 349 -4.64 26.30 -11.91
CA SER A 349 -3.90 25.28 -11.17
C SER A 349 -2.51 25.10 -11.78
N GLN A 350 -1.48 25.07 -10.95
CA GLN A 350 -0.10 24.86 -11.39
C GLN A 350 0.44 23.57 -10.76
N VAL A 351 0.78 22.61 -11.61
CA VAL A 351 1.28 21.31 -11.20
C VAL A 351 2.66 21.10 -11.80
N ALA A 352 3.63 20.75 -10.97
CA ALA A 352 4.98 20.44 -11.41
C ALA A 352 5.29 18.96 -11.18
N VAL A 353 5.73 18.28 -12.24
CA VAL A 353 6.21 16.90 -12.19
C VAL A 353 7.73 16.93 -12.17
N LEU A 354 8.29 16.67 -10.98
CA LEU A 354 9.73 16.69 -10.73
C LEU A 354 10.28 15.27 -10.84
N ILE A 355 10.98 14.99 -11.93
CA ILE A 355 11.67 13.73 -12.18
C ILE A 355 13.11 13.90 -11.71
N ILE A 356 13.46 13.23 -10.62
CA ILE A 356 14.74 13.41 -9.95
C ILE A 356 15.59 12.15 -10.15
N ASP A 357 16.78 12.33 -10.72
CA ASP A 357 17.77 11.26 -10.91
C ASP A 357 18.79 11.19 -9.75
N ASP A 358 19.55 10.09 -9.73
CA ASP A 358 20.50 9.77 -8.66
C ASP A 358 21.73 10.69 -8.67
N GLU A 359 22.18 11.07 -9.86
CA GLU A 359 23.33 11.95 -10.03
C GLU A 359 23.05 13.33 -9.43
N SER A 360 21.90 13.92 -9.74
CA SER A 360 21.45 15.21 -9.23
C SER A 360 21.40 15.25 -7.69
N LEU A 361 20.85 14.21 -7.06
CA LEU A 361 20.78 14.15 -5.60
C LEU A 361 22.13 13.91 -4.94
N ARG A 362 22.98 13.08 -5.56
CA ARG A 362 24.34 12.84 -5.05
C ARG A 362 25.15 14.13 -5.05
N LEU A 363 24.95 14.99 -6.05
CA LEU A 363 25.62 16.27 -6.16
C LEU A 363 25.09 17.30 -5.16
N ASN A 364 23.77 17.46 -5.01
CA ASN A 364 23.22 18.51 -4.12
C ASN A 364 21.81 18.26 -3.56
N ARG A 365 21.57 17.12 -2.90
CA ARG A 365 20.25 16.77 -2.32
C ARG A 365 19.60 17.85 -1.45
N TYR A 366 20.37 18.53 -0.58
CA TYR A 366 19.77 19.47 0.38
C TYR A 366 19.21 20.71 -0.31
N ALA A 367 19.93 21.27 -1.27
CA ALA A 367 19.46 22.42 -2.02
C ALA A 367 18.24 22.06 -2.89
N ILE A 368 18.25 20.88 -3.53
CA ILE A 368 17.11 20.38 -4.33
C ILE A 368 15.87 20.21 -3.45
N THR A 369 15.98 19.52 -2.32
CA THR A 369 14.85 19.28 -1.41
C THR A 369 14.29 20.59 -0.85
N ASN A 370 15.14 21.55 -0.48
CA ASN A 370 14.70 22.84 0.05
C ASN A 370 14.03 23.68 -1.04
N ALA A 371 14.66 23.81 -2.22
CA ALA A 371 14.11 24.56 -3.33
C ALA A 371 12.76 23.99 -3.79
N ALA A 372 12.63 22.66 -3.89
CA ALA A 372 11.38 22.02 -4.25
C ALA A 372 10.28 22.29 -3.21
N ARG A 373 10.56 22.11 -1.91
CA ARG A 373 9.58 22.40 -0.86
C ARG A 373 9.12 23.87 -0.86
N ASP A 374 10.01 24.79 -1.19
CA ASP A 374 9.68 26.21 -1.28
C ASP A 374 8.69 26.50 -2.42
N LEU A 375 8.78 25.78 -3.55
CA LEU A 375 7.81 25.90 -4.64
C LEU A 375 6.40 25.54 -4.19
N GLU A 376 6.25 24.45 -3.43
CA GLU A 376 4.93 23.99 -2.99
C GLU A 376 4.36 24.87 -1.89
N ARG A 377 5.18 25.24 -0.89
CA ARG A 377 4.74 26.01 0.27
C ARG A 377 4.55 27.49 0.01
N SER A 378 5.46 28.08 -0.76
CA SER A 378 5.54 29.54 -0.90
C SER A 378 5.01 30.01 -2.24
N ASP A 379 5.18 29.20 -3.29
CA ASP A 379 4.74 29.56 -4.63
C ASP A 379 3.40 28.91 -4.99
N GLY A 380 2.85 27.99 -4.19
CA GLY A 380 1.51 27.39 -4.40
C GLY A 380 1.45 26.45 -5.60
N ILE A 381 2.57 25.80 -5.95
CA ILE A 381 2.67 24.86 -7.07
C ILE A 381 2.53 23.45 -6.51
N GLU A 382 1.52 22.70 -6.93
CA GLU A 382 1.37 21.31 -6.50
C GLU A 382 2.47 20.44 -7.10
N LEU A 383 3.22 19.71 -6.27
CA LEU A 383 4.35 18.91 -6.72
C LEU A 383 3.97 17.43 -6.81
N ILE A 384 4.26 16.82 -7.96
CA ILE A 384 4.37 15.38 -8.14
C ILE A 384 5.85 15.04 -8.26
N VAL A 385 6.38 14.26 -7.32
CA VAL A 385 7.81 13.92 -7.28
C VAL A 385 8.00 12.48 -7.73
N VAL A 386 8.73 12.30 -8.82
CA VAL A 386 9.03 11.02 -9.44
C VAL A 386 10.46 10.60 -9.10
N ASP A 387 10.58 9.51 -8.37
CA ASP A 387 11.83 8.83 -8.02
C ASP A 387 12.03 7.66 -8.99
N LEU A 388 13.08 7.72 -9.81
CA LEU A 388 13.40 6.72 -10.84
C LEU A 388 14.14 5.47 -10.28
N GLY A 389 13.86 5.06 -9.05
CA GLY A 389 14.47 3.87 -8.44
C GLY A 389 15.81 4.14 -7.77
N LEU A 390 15.94 5.33 -7.16
CA LEU A 390 17.15 5.83 -6.51
C LEU A 390 17.66 4.88 -5.42
N ARG A 391 18.95 4.53 -5.48
CA ARG A 391 19.62 3.65 -4.51
C ARG A 391 20.03 4.47 -3.29
N ASN A 392 19.51 4.14 -2.12
CA ASN A 392 19.87 4.75 -0.83
C ASN A 392 19.55 6.25 -0.66
N LEU A 393 18.93 6.90 -1.64
CA LEU A 393 18.56 8.33 -1.59
C LEU A 393 17.04 8.59 -1.57
N GLY A 394 16.21 7.54 -1.74
CA GLY A 394 14.74 7.65 -1.80
C GLY A 394 14.09 8.34 -0.59
N ASN A 395 14.63 8.11 0.62
CA ASN A 395 14.11 8.72 1.84
C ASN A 395 14.18 10.27 1.83
N TYR A 396 15.10 10.86 1.06
CA TYR A 396 15.22 12.32 0.96
C TYR A 396 14.17 12.92 0.03
N VAL A 397 13.82 12.22 -1.05
CA VAL A 397 12.82 12.69 -2.02
C VAL A 397 11.38 12.40 -1.58
N GLN A 398 11.14 11.35 -0.79
CA GLN A 398 9.82 11.03 -0.23
C GLN A 398 9.23 12.19 0.58
N GLY A 399 10.08 12.98 1.24
CA GLY A 399 9.66 14.11 2.06
C GLY A 399 9.56 15.43 1.30
N ILE A 400 9.78 15.46 -0.02
CA ILE A 400 9.67 16.69 -0.81
C ILE A 400 8.21 17.14 -0.92
N PRO A 401 7.27 16.34 -1.46
CA PRO A 401 5.90 16.79 -1.61
C PRO A 401 5.21 16.86 -0.24
N ILE A 402 4.41 17.91 -0.02
CA ILE A 402 3.56 18.07 1.17
C ILE A 402 2.56 16.92 1.22
N ASN A 403 1.90 16.65 0.09
CA ASN A 403 1.06 15.48 -0.05
C ASN A 403 1.93 14.24 -0.34
N ARG A 404 2.05 13.37 0.66
CA ARG A 404 2.84 12.12 0.53
C ARG A 404 2.37 11.21 -0.59
N PHE A 405 1.12 11.35 -1.04
CA PHE A 405 0.58 10.60 -2.17
C PHE A 405 1.09 11.06 -3.54
N ASN A 406 1.69 12.25 -3.60
CA ASN A 406 2.30 12.81 -4.80
C ASN A 406 3.77 12.38 -4.95
N TYR A 407 4.29 11.57 -4.03
CA TYR A 407 5.57 10.89 -4.19
C TYR A 407 5.36 9.55 -4.92
N ILE A 408 5.98 9.41 -6.09
CA ILE A 408 5.83 8.27 -6.98
C ILE A 408 7.20 7.66 -7.20
N ARG A 409 7.38 6.44 -6.72
CA ARG A 409 8.63 5.71 -6.80
C ARG A 409 8.53 4.61 -7.85
N PHE A 410 9.35 4.71 -8.89
CA PHE A 410 9.67 3.60 -9.77
C PHE A 410 10.67 2.67 -9.10
N LEU A 411 10.55 1.39 -9.40
CA LEU A 411 11.57 0.38 -9.16
C LEU A 411 12.75 0.58 -10.09
N GLN A 412 13.86 -0.06 -9.73
CA GLN A 412 14.99 -0.20 -10.65
C GLN A 412 14.56 -0.99 -11.90
N GLY A 413 15.10 -0.58 -13.05
CA GLY A 413 14.78 -1.17 -14.34
C GLY A 413 14.03 -0.20 -15.23
N SER A 414 13.42 -0.73 -16.30
CA SER A 414 12.71 0.07 -17.29
C SER A 414 11.45 0.69 -16.70
N VAL A 415 11.28 2.01 -16.84
CA VAL A 415 10.01 2.67 -16.48
C VAL A 415 8.85 2.18 -17.33
N THR A 416 9.12 1.74 -18.56
CA THR A 416 8.14 1.24 -19.52
C THR A 416 7.43 -0.02 -19.03
N ASP A 417 8.13 -0.87 -18.29
CA ASP A 417 7.61 -2.15 -17.81
C ASP A 417 6.72 -1.95 -16.57
N GLN A 418 6.90 -0.83 -15.86
CA GLN A 418 6.21 -0.49 -14.62
C GLN A 418 4.88 0.21 -14.87
N ARG A 419 3.99 -0.46 -15.59
CA ARG A 419 2.75 0.13 -16.12
C ARG A 419 1.79 0.63 -15.03
N GLN A 420 1.79 0.02 -13.84
CA GLN A 420 0.97 0.50 -12.72
C GLN A 420 1.47 1.82 -12.16
N ILE A 421 2.80 1.98 -12.02
CA ILE A 421 3.40 3.20 -11.50
C ILE A 421 3.24 4.34 -12.51
N GLN A 422 3.32 4.04 -13.81
CA GLN A 422 2.99 5.01 -14.87
C GLN A 422 1.52 5.47 -14.80
N ARG A 423 0.58 4.56 -14.52
CA ARG A 423 -0.84 4.93 -14.33
C ARG A 423 -1.04 5.74 -13.07
N LEU A 424 -0.38 5.37 -11.98
CA LEU A 424 -0.40 6.14 -10.74
C LEU A 424 0.11 7.57 -10.99
N LEU A 425 1.17 7.74 -11.78
CA LEU A 425 1.65 9.06 -12.20
C LEU A 425 0.61 9.84 -13.00
N LEU A 426 -0.06 9.20 -13.96
CA LEU A 426 -1.16 9.81 -14.71
C LEU A 426 -2.29 10.25 -13.77
N ASP A 427 -2.79 9.33 -12.94
CA ASP A 427 -3.94 9.56 -12.07
C ASP A 427 -3.66 10.70 -11.08
N ARG A 428 -2.48 10.69 -10.43
CA ARG A 428 -2.07 11.75 -9.49
C ARG A 428 -1.89 13.10 -10.16
N THR A 429 -1.26 13.12 -11.33
CA THR A 429 -1.09 14.36 -12.08
C THR A 429 -2.46 14.90 -12.51
N CYS A 430 -3.36 14.03 -12.94
CA CYS A 430 -4.72 14.41 -13.34
C CYS A 430 -5.57 14.93 -12.18
N GLU A 431 -5.49 14.27 -11.02
CA GLU A 431 -6.14 14.70 -9.79
C GLU A 431 -5.65 16.10 -9.36
N ALA A 432 -4.34 16.35 -9.46
CA ALA A 432 -3.74 17.65 -9.17
C ALA A 432 -4.19 18.74 -10.16
N ILE A 433 -4.26 18.41 -11.47
CA ILE A 433 -4.75 19.33 -12.51
C ILE A 433 -6.18 19.77 -12.22
N ASN A 434 -7.05 18.82 -11.89
CA ASN A 434 -8.48 19.02 -11.74
C ASN A 434 -8.90 19.45 -10.32
N ARG A 435 -7.95 19.62 -9.40
CA ARG A 435 -8.28 20.05 -8.03
C ARG A 435 -8.73 21.51 -8.06
N ASP A 436 -9.92 21.76 -7.50
CA ASP A 436 -10.49 23.09 -7.38
C ASP A 436 -9.75 23.88 -6.29
N GLN A 437 -9.10 24.98 -6.66
CA GLN A 437 -8.33 25.83 -5.74
C GLN A 437 -9.24 26.68 -4.84
N ASN A 438 -10.57 26.66 -5.03
CA ASN A 438 -11.56 27.39 -4.22
C ASN A 438 -12.17 26.59 -3.06
N ILE A 439 -11.77 25.33 -2.85
CA ILE A 439 -12.21 24.54 -1.70
C ILE A 439 -11.11 24.57 -0.65
N ASP A 440 -11.23 25.50 0.30
CA ASP A 440 -10.55 25.42 1.60
C ASP A 440 -10.98 24.11 2.29
N VAL A 441 -10.24 23.03 2.04
CA VAL A 441 -10.31 21.84 2.89
C VAL A 441 -9.44 22.15 4.10
N PRO A 442 -10.01 22.32 5.31
CA PRO A 442 -9.22 22.61 6.49
C PRO A 442 -8.21 21.48 6.73
N PRO A 443 -7.00 21.79 7.25
CA PRO A 443 -6.00 20.77 7.51
C PRO A 443 -6.55 19.74 8.50
N VAL A 444 -6.44 18.46 8.11
CA VAL A 444 -6.81 17.28 8.91
C VAL A 444 -5.88 17.12 10.11
#